data_AF-A0A3D4UPT1-F1
#
_entry.id   AF-A0A3D4UPT1-F1
#
_cell.length_a   1.000
_cell.length_b   1.000
_cell.length_c   1.000
_cell.angle_alpha   90.00
_cell.angle_beta   90.00
_cell.angle_gamma   90.00
#
_symmetry.space_group_name_H-M   'P 1'
#
loop_
_entity.id
_entity.type
_entity.pdbx_description
1 polymer ?
#
loop_
_entity_poly.entity_id
_entity_poly.type
_entity_poly.pdbx_seq_one_letter_code
_entity_poly.pdbx_strand_id
1 'polypeptide(L)'
;INYYFANHLNFKTDLKYNMFGPVGPWDRTGNNTGENLRQAMAQNPFLHTMVQSGYYDGATKYFDAKYTMWQIDPSGKMKDRFSFKGYRSGHMMYLRAEDLKNANDDIREFIENSLPAAGTPAKY
;
A
#
# COMPACT_ATOMS: atom_id res chain seq x y z
N ILE A 1 -2.40 -11.96 -23.34
CA ILE A 1 -1.81 -10.84 -24.12
C ILE A 1 -1.21 -11.31 -25.44
N ASN A 2 -0.18 -12.16 -25.46
CA ASN A 2 0.47 -12.60 -26.72
C ASN A 2 -0.49 -13.28 -27.72
N TYR A 3 -1.46 -14.07 -27.22
CA TYR A 3 -2.49 -14.67 -28.08
C TYR A 3 -3.37 -13.63 -28.77
N TYR A 4 -3.78 -12.57 -28.06
CA TYR A 4 -4.70 -11.57 -28.58
C TYR A 4 -4.05 -10.73 -29.69
N PHE A 5 -2.80 -10.30 -29.49
CA PHE A 5 -2.07 -9.53 -30.51
C PHE A 5 -1.86 -10.32 -31.80
N ALA A 6 -1.44 -11.58 -31.69
CA ALA A 6 -1.17 -12.39 -32.87
C ALA A 6 -2.44 -12.83 -33.60
N ASN A 7 -3.51 -13.20 -32.88
CA ASN A 7 -4.69 -13.84 -33.49
C ASN A 7 -5.87 -12.90 -33.74
N HIS A 8 -5.98 -11.79 -33.00
CA HIS A 8 -7.08 -10.83 -33.16
C HIS A 8 -6.63 -9.52 -33.81
N LEU A 9 -5.42 -9.05 -33.51
CA LEU A 9 -4.88 -7.82 -34.12
C LEU A 9 -3.97 -8.07 -35.32
N ASN A 10 -3.65 -9.34 -35.64
CA ASN A 10 -2.66 -9.73 -36.67
C ASN A 10 -1.30 -9.01 -36.53
N PHE A 11 -0.94 -8.61 -35.30
CA PHE A 11 0.30 -7.90 -35.02
C PHE A 11 1.36 -8.89 -34.55
N LYS A 12 2.39 -9.09 -35.37
CA LYS A 12 3.54 -9.96 -35.06
C LYS A 12 4.75 -9.10 -34.72
N THR A 13 5.36 -9.37 -33.58
CA THR A 13 6.59 -8.72 -33.12
C THR A 13 7.51 -9.74 -32.47
N ASP A 14 8.82 -9.52 -32.59
CA ASP A 14 9.89 -10.24 -31.91
C ASP A 14 10.18 -9.67 -30.50
N LEU A 15 9.54 -8.55 -30.13
CA LEU A 15 9.59 -7.99 -28.78
C LEU A 15 9.05 -8.99 -27.76
N LYS A 16 9.92 -9.41 -26.85
CA LYS A 16 9.54 -10.28 -25.73
C LYS A 16 8.69 -9.51 -24.73
N TYR A 17 7.45 -9.96 -24.53
CA TYR A 17 6.61 -9.47 -23.43
C TYR A 17 7.07 -10.08 -22.11
N ASN A 18 7.81 -9.31 -21.32
CA ASN A 18 8.21 -9.70 -19.97
C ASN A 18 7.05 -9.46 -19.01
N MET A 19 6.47 -10.54 -18.45
CA MET A 19 5.42 -10.40 -17.43
C MET A 19 5.95 -9.79 -16.13
N PHE A 20 7.24 -9.98 -15.86
CA PHE A 20 7.98 -9.40 -14.74
C PHE A 20 9.36 -8.97 -15.23
N GLY A 21 9.87 -7.84 -14.75
CA GLY A 21 11.27 -7.46 -14.96
C GLY A 21 12.23 -8.29 -14.09
N PRO A 22 13.54 -8.32 -14.39
CA PRO A 22 14.56 -8.86 -13.49
C PRO A 22 14.71 -7.93 -12.28
N VAL A 23 13.74 -7.98 -11.37
CA VAL A 23 13.68 -7.13 -10.18
C VAL A 23 14.50 -7.72 -9.02
N GLY A 24 15.39 -8.68 -9.26
CA GLY A 24 16.12 -9.37 -8.20
C GLY A 24 17.56 -9.71 -8.58
N PRO A 25 18.39 -10.06 -7.58
CA PRO A 25 18.03 -10.20 -6.16
C PRO A 25 17.95 -8.84 -5.42
N TRP A 26 16.91 -8.67 -4.60
CA TRP A 26 16.86 -7.58 -3.62
C TRP A 26 17.75 -7.94 -2.43
N ASP A 27 18.59 -7.01 -1.99
CA ASP A 27 19.27 -7.16 -0.71
C ASP A 27 18.24 -7.10 0.43
N ARG A 28 18.20 -8.15 1.24
CA ARG A 28 17.32 -8.26 2.41
C ARG A 28 18.09 -8.22 3.72
N THR A 29 19.42 -8.09 3.67
CA THR A 29 20.25 -7.98 4.87
C THR A 29 19.87 -6.71 5.64
N GLY A 30 19.77 -6.82 6.97
CA GLY A 30 19.43 -5.68 7.83
C GLY A 30 18.03 -5.06 7.62
N ASN A 31 17.07 -5.77 7.03
CA ASN A 31 15.72 -5.22 6.84
C ASN A 31 14.98 -5.03 8.18
N ASN A 32 14.92 -3.77 8.62
CA ASN A 32 14.23 -3.34 9.83
C ASN A 32 13.04 -2.41 9.51
N THR A 33 12.44 -2.52 8.32
CA THR A 33 11.44 -1.55 7.83
C THR A 33 10.27 -1.36 8.81
N GLY A 34 9.72 -2.44 9.37
CA GLY A 34 8.62 -2.36 10.33
C GLY A 34 9.02 -1.67 11.64
N GLU A 35 10.20 -2.01 12.18
CA GLU A 35 10.74 -1.39 13.40
C GLU A 35 11.08 0.09 13.19
N ASN A 36 11.65 0.45 12.03
CA ASN A 36 11.94 1.83 11.67
C ASN A 36 10.66 2.67 11.56
N LEU A 37 9.60 2.12 10.95
CA LEU A 37 8.30 2.78 10.91
C LEU A 37 7.70 2.94 12.31
N ARG A 38 7.80 1.91 13.16
CA ARG A 38 7.37 1.99 14.56
C ARG A 38 8.09 3.12 15.30
N GLN A 39 9.41 3.20 15.17
CA GLN A 39 10.22 4.24 15.81
C GLN A 39 9.86 5.64 15.28
N ALA A 40 9.69 5.80 13.97
CA ALA A 40 9.28 7.06 13.37
C ALA A 40 7.91 7.52 13.89
N MET A 41 6.95 6.59 14.00
CA MET A 41 5.63 6.89 14.57
C MET A 41 5.67 7.15 16.07
N ALA A 42 6.59 6.53 16.82
CA ALA A 42 6.80 6.86 18.22
C ALA A 42 7.33 8.29 18.37
N GLN A 43 8.33 8.66 17.57
CA GLN A 43 8.99 9.98 17.64
C GLN A 43 8.11 11.13 17.14
N ASN A 44 7.28 10.88 16.13
CA ASN A 44 6.37 11.88 15.58
C ASN A 44 4.91 11.56 15.94
N PRO A 45 4.31 12.25 16.94
CA PRO A 45 2.92 12.01 17.32
C PRO A 45 1.93 12.32 16.18
N PHE A 46 2.31 13.16 15.23
CA PHE A 46 1.49 13.51 14.05
C PHE A 46 1.71 12.58 12.85
N LEU A 47 2.57 11.56 12.95
CA LEU A 47 2.72 10.59 11.88
C LEU A 47 1.57 9.58 11.93
N HIS A 48 0.69 9.67 10.94
CA HIS A 48 -0.38 8.70 10.69
C HIS A 48 0.01 7.81 9.50
N THR A 49 -0.46 6.57 9.50
CA THR A 49 -0.20 5.59 8.44
C THR A 49 -1.52 5.00 7.95
N MET A 50 -1.75 5.06 6.63
CA MET A 50 -2.85 4.36 5.98
C MET A 50 -2.34 3.22 5.10
N VAL A 51 -3.00 2.07 5.18
CA VAL A 51 -2.79 0.92 4.30
C VAL A 51 -4.01 0.73 3.43
N GLN A 52 -3.82 0.79 2.12
CA GLN A 52 -4.83 0.49 1.11
C GLN A 52 -4.50 -0.87 0.48
N SER A 53 -5.44 -1.82 0.51
CA SER A 53 -5.18 -3.21 0.10
C SER A 53 -6.35 -3.82 -0.69
N GLY A 54 -6.03 -4.49 -1.79
CA GLY A 54 -6.99 -5.28 -2.56
C GLY A 54 -7.22 -6.65 -1.94
N TYR A 55 -8.48 -7.08 -1.79
CA TYR A 55 -8.83 -8.39 -1.24
C TYR A 55 -8.31 -9.57 -2.08
N TYR A 56 -8.06 -9.36 -3.37
CA TYR A 56 -7.60 -10.38 -4.31
C TYR A 56 -6.13 -10.20 -4.70
N ASP A 57 -5.37 -9.43 -3.90
CA ASP A 57 -3.94 -9.23 -4.13
C ASP A 57 -3.14 -10.48 -3.72
N GLY A 58 -2.49 -11.12 -4.70
CA GLY A 58 -1.60 -12.25 -4.49
C GLY A 58 -0.13 -11.89 -4.24
N ALA A 59 0.26 -10.63 -4.50
CA ALA A 59 1.64 -10.13 -4.31
C ALA A 59 1.83 -9.54 -2.91
N THR A 60 0.88 -8.71 -2.46
CA THR A 60 0.84 -8.16 -1.09
C THR A 60 -0.49 -8.50 -0.44
N LYS A 61 -0.56 -9.69 0.16
CA LYS A 61 -1.81 -10.27 0.64
C LYS A 61 -2.46 -9.40 1.71
N TYR A 62 -3.77 -9.27 1.64
CA TYR A 62 -4.59 -8.54 2.61
C TYR A 62 -4.28 -8.88 4.07
N PHE A 63 -4.14 -10.18 4.39
CA PHE A 63 -3.86 -10.62 5.76
C PHE A 63 -2.45 -10.28 6.21
N ASP A 64 -1.47 -10.35 5.30
CA ASP A 64 -0.09 -9.96 5.62
C ASP A 64 -0.02 -8.47 5.95
N ALA A 65 -0.75 -7.63 5.20
CA ALA A 65 -0.86 -6.20 5.46
C ALA A 65 -1.47 -5.89 6.85
N LYS A 66 -2.56 -6.57 7.22
CA LYS A 66 -3.15 -6.45 8.56
C LYS A 66 -2.22 -6.95 9.66
N TYR A 67 -1.56 -8.08 9.42
CA TYR A 67 -0.60 -8.66 10.36
C TYR A 67 0.57 -7.73 10.62
N THR A 68 1.13 -7.10 9.58
CA THR A 68 2.20 -6.09 9.72
C THR A 68 1.75 -4.92 10.59
N MET A 69 0.54 -4.39 10.40
CA MET A 69 0.03 -3.31 11.26
C MET A 69 -0.04 -3.72 12.74
N TRP A 70 -0.51 -4.93 13.03
CA TRP A 70 -0.57 -5.45 14.40
C TRP A 70 0.81 -5.67 15.02
N GLN A 71 1.80 -6.09 14.23
CA GLN A 71 3.17 -6.29 14.70
C GLN A 71 3.94 -4.98 14.90
N ILE A 72 3.61 -3.91 14.17
CA ILE A 72 4.23 -2.59 14.36
C ILE A 72 3.82 -1.98 15.71
N ASP A 73 2.55 -2.12 16.11
CA ASP A 73 2.08 -1.61 17.39
C ASP A 73 1.44 -2.71 18.25
N PRO A 74 2.26 -3.58 18.86
CA PRO A 74 1.77 -4.63 19.75
C PRO A 74 1.12 -4.07 21.03
N SER A 75 1.42 -2.80 21.36
CA SER A 75 0.87 -2.13 22.54
C SER A 75 -0.51 -1.49 22.32
N GLY A 76 -0.93 -1.33 21.07
CA GLY A 76 -2.15 -0.63 20.68
C GLY A 76 -2.12 0.90 20.88
N LYS A 77 -0.99 1.48 21.29
CA LYS A 77 -0.85 2.92 21.57
C LYS A 77 -0.93 3.81 20.33
N MET A 78 -0.69 3.26 19.16
CA MET A 78 -0.72 3.93 17.86
C MET A 78 -1.96 3.56 17.04
N LYS A 79 -2.90 2.79 17.62
CA LYS A 79 -4.09 2.30 16.93
C LYS A 79 -4.89 3.41 16.25
N ASP A 80 -5.04 4.56 16.90
CA ASP A 80 -5.80 5.70 16.36
C ASP A 80 -5.07 6.43 15.21
N ARG A 81 -3.79 6.10 14.97
CA ARG A 81 -2.96 6.65 13.90
C ARG A 81 -2.76 5.68 12.74
N PHE A 82 -3.36 4.50 12.83
CA PHE A 82 -3.33 3.48 11.79
C PHE A 82 -4.70 3.34 11.14
N SER A 83 -4.75 3.50 9.82
CA SER A 83 -5.96 3.32 9.02
C SER A 83 -5.77 2.18 8.04
N PHE A 84 -6.82 1.38 7.83
CA PHE A 84 -6.83 0.30 6.84
C PHE A 84 -8.07 0.42 5.95
N LYS A 85 -7.88 0.41 4.63
CA LYS A 85 -8.95 0.40 3.63
C LYS A 85 -8.80 -0.81 2.70
N GLY A 86 -9.88 -1.56 2.55
CA GLY A 86 -9.93 -2.78 1.74
C GLY A 86 -10.78 -2.58 0.50
N TYR A 87 -10.29 -3.04 -0.66
CA TYR A 87 -10.97 -2.85 -1.95
C TYR A 87 -11.27 -4.20 -2.61
N ARG A 88 -12.38 -4.28 -3.34
CA ARG A 88 -12.76 -5.49 -4.10
C ARG A 88 -12.00 -5.56 -5.43
N SER A 89 -10.68 -5.54 -5.31
CA SER A 89 -9.71 -5.56 -6.40
C SER A 89 -8.48 -6.41 -6.05
N GLY A 90 -7.61 -6.61 -7.04
CA GLY A 90 -6.29 -7.23 -6.86
C GLY A 90 -5.22 -6.21 -6.48
N HIS A 91 -3.97 -6.54 -6.79
CA HIS A 91 -2.79 -5.73 -6.48
C HIS A 91 -2.88 -4.28 -6.95
N MET A 92 -3.30 -4.10 -8.20
CA MET A 92 -3.43 -2.78 -8.83
C MET A 92 -4.86 -2.28 -8.65
N MET A 93 -5.26 -2.00 -7.40
CA MET A 93 -6.65 -1.65 -7.04
C MET A 93 -7.22 -0.47 -7.82
N TYR A 94 -6.35 0.45 -8.24
CA TYR A 94 -6.70 1.60 -9.06
C TYR A 94 -7.09 1.28 -10.52
N LEU A 95 -6.95 0.03 -10.98
CA LEU A 95 -7.39 -0.34 -12.33
C LEU A 95 -8.91 -0.51 -12.43
N ARG A 96 -9.59 -0.84 -11.32
CA ARG A 96 -11.05 -0.86 -11.27
C ARG A 96 -11.54 0.55 -10.95
N ALA A 97 -12.26 1.17 -11.88
CA ALA A 97 -12.68 2.57 -11.78
C ALA A 97 -13.41 2.92 -10.47
N GLU A 98 -14.26 2.02 -9.98
CA GLU A 98 -14.96 2.17 -8.69
C GLU A 98 -13.99 2.21 -7.51
N ASP A 99 -13.02 1.27 -7.47
CA ASP A 99 -12.03 1.21 -6.40
C ASP A 99 -11.01 2.36 -6.50
N LEU A 100 -10.67 2.83 -7.71
CA LEU A 100 -9.88 4.04 -7.92
C LEU A 100 -10.57 5.28 -7.33
N LYS A 101 -11.86 5.46 -7.63
CA LYS A 101 -12.64 6.57 -7.08
C LYS A 101 -12.64 6.50 -5.56
N ASN A 102 -13.00 5.36 -4.99
CA ASN A 102 -13.06 5.19 -3.54
C ASN A 102 -11.69 5.35 -2.88
N ALA A 103 -10.62 4.79 -3.47
CA ALA A 103 -9.27 4.94 -2.96
C ALA A 103 -8.79 6.40 -2.95
N ASN A 104 -9.16 7.19 -3.95
CA ASN A 104 -8.88 8.62 -3.97
C ASN A 104 -9.68 9.38 -2.90
N ASP A 105 -10.96 9.04 -2.72
CA ASP A 105 -11.81 9.65 -1.69
C ASP A 105 -11.26 9.33 -0.29
N ASP A 106 -10.82 8.08 -0.05
CA ASP A 106 -10.17 7.66 1.20
C ASP A 106 -8.85 8.39 1.47
N ILE A 107 -8.04 8.68 0.44
CA ILE A 107 -6.81 9.47 0.60
C ILE A 107 -7.13 10.90 1.04
N ARG A 108 -8.18 11.52 0.49
CA ARG A 108 -8.60 12.87 0.89
C ARG A 108 -9.03 12.89 2.35
N GLU A 109 -9.90 11.96 2.73
CA GLU A 109 -10.34 11.79 4.12
C GLU A 109 -9.14 11.56 5.06
N PHE A 110 -8.19 10.71 4.65
CA PHE A 110 -6.99 10.44 5.44
C PHE A 110 -6.13 11.68 5.65
N ILE A 111 -5.93 12.49 4.62
CA ILE A 111 -5.16 13.74 4.72
C ILE A 111 -5.86 14.70 5.70
N GLU A 112 -7.16 14.92 5.53
CA GLU A 112 -7.94 15.81 6.40
C GLU A 112 -7.88 15.36 7.87
N ASN A 113 -8.04 14.06 8.12
CA ASN A 113 -8.01 13.49 9.48
C ASN A 113 -6.61 13.44 10.11
N SER A 114 -5.55 13.47 9.30
CA SER A 114 -4.16 13.38 9.79
C SER A 114 -3.51 14.74 9.97
N LEU A 115 -4.13 15.82 9.49
CA LEU A 115 -3.60 17.16 9.66
C LEU A 115 -3.88 17.68 11.08
N PRO A 116 -2.84 18.07 11.84
CA PRO A 116 -3.05 18.73 13.13
C PRO A 116 -3.66 20.11 12.92
N ALA A 117 -4.41 20.60 13.90
CA ALA A 117 -4.94 21.96 13.87
C ALA A 117 -3.78 22.98 13.76
N ALA A 118 -4.01 24.07 13.04
CA ALA A 118 -3.01 25.11 12.83
C ALA A 118 -2.43 25.59 14.17
N GLY A 119 -1.10 25.60 14.27
CA GLY A 119 -0.39 26.02 15.49
C GLY A 119 -0.31 24.95 16.58
N THR A 120 -0.72 23.71 16.35
CA THR A 120 -0.56 22.62 17.32
C THR A 120 0.92 22.22 17.42
N PRO A 121 1.58 22.42 18.58
CA PRO A 121 2.95 21.96 18.76
C PRO A 121 2.98 20.43 18.90
N ALA A 122 4.02 19.79 18.37
CA ALA A 122 4.29 18.39 18.65
C ALA A 122 4.58 18.24 20.16
N LYS A 123 3.62 17.68 20.90
CA LYS A 123 3.77 17.34 22.32
C LYS A 123 3.83 15.84 22.48
N TYR A 124 4.74 15.39 23.34
CA TYR A 124 5.00 13.99 23.67
C TYR A 124 4.35 13.62 25.01
#